data_AF-A0A9X3EHT7-F1
#
_entry.id   AF-A0A9X3EHT7-F1
#
_cell.length_a   1.000
_cell.length_b   1.000
_cell.length_c   1.000
_cell.angle_alpha   90.00
_cell.angle_beta   90.00
_cell.angle_gamma   90.00
#
_symmetry.space_group_name_H-M   'P 1'
#
loop_
_entity.id
_entity.type
_entity.pdbx_description
1 polymer ?
#
loop_
_entity_poly.entity_id
_entity_poly.type
_entity_poly.pdbx_seq_one_letter_code
_entity_poly.pdbx_strand_id
1 'polypeptide(L)'
;MRVQKALMMVAIAAACSERSAEVTETSVAANDDDCARCGPDEWCDWSDDRCGEGVGRGTCRPRPPPCKLVLRYTCACDGKVYGNECDAQQHGVDVAAGGGCEVPEGLRPCGYNYCEAEPAGYCAEVLPAARGEASTFECEGFPWSCVADDCSCIERPPCASPCVPAEDGWFELTCPPAAPSTN
;
A
#
# COMPACT_ATOMS: atom_id res chain seq x y z
N MET A 1 69.88 46.87 14.93
CA MET A 1 69.07 47.61 13.94
C MET A 1 67.72 46.92 13.84
N ARG A 2 66.69 47.52 14.45
CA ARG A 2 65.28 47.12 14.33
C ARG A 2 64.71 47.79 13.10
N VAL A 3 64.09 47.05 12.18
CA VAL A 3 62.99 47.58 11.38
C VAL A 3 61.93 46.50 11.26
N GLN A 4 60.87 46.71 12.04
CA GLN A 4 59.63 45.97 12.08
C GLN A 4 58.88 46.19 10.76
N LYS A 5 58.67 45.14 9.97
CA LYS A 5 57.63 45.17 8.93
C LYS A 5 56.31 44.76 9.58
N ALA A 6 55.64 45.76 10.15
CA ALA A 6 54.20 45.72 10.38
C ALA A 6 53.51 46.01 9.04
N LEU A 7 52.58 45.15 8.60
CA LEU A 7 51.28 45.61 8.09
C LEU A 7 50.30 44.46 7.82
N MET A 8 49.14 44.59 8.47
CA MET A 8 47.79 44.16 8.09
C MET A 8 47.48 42.67 7.96
N MET A 9 46.98 42.14 9.09
CA MET A 9 45.85 41.22 9.09
C MET A 9 44.65 41.88 8.39
N VAL A 10 44.09 41.21 7.38
CA VAL A 10 42.74 41.50 6.88
C VAL A 10 41.89 40.30 7.22
N ALA A 11 41.23 40.38 8.38
CA ALA A 11 40.13 39.51 8.73
C ALA A 11 38.91 39.97 7.94
N ILE A 12 38.52 39.21 6.90
CA ILE A 12 37.20 39.38 6.27
C ILE A 12 36.23 38.57 7.12
N ALA A 13 35.68 39.21 8.15
CA ALA A 13 34.49 38.75 8.83
C ALA A 13 33.30 38.96 7.87
N ALA A 14 32.95 37.92 7.11
CA ALA A 14 31.66 37.87 6.45
C ALA A 14 30.60 37.57 7.53
N ALA A 15 29.87 38.62 7.93
CA ALA A 15 28.70 38.51 8.76
C ALA A 15 27.60 37.78 7.98
N CYS A 16 27.40 36.48 8.23
CA CYS A 16 26.12 35.84 7.95
C CYS A 16 25.20 36.11 9.15
N SER A 17 24.35 37.13 8.97
CA SER A 17 23.21 37.44 9.81
C SER A 17 22.37 36.18 10.03
N GLU A 18 22.22 35.78 11.29
CA GLU A 18 21.21 34.85 11.74
C GLU A 18 19.85 35.49 11.43
N ARG A 19 19.17 35.01 10.40
CA ARG A 19 17.78 35.37 10.14
C ARG A 19 16.93 34.15 10.40
N SER A 20 16.25 34.20 11.55
CA SER A 20 15.09 33.37 11.88
C SER A 20 14.20 33.20 10.65
N ALA A 21 14.05 31.95 10.21
CA ALA A 21 12.82 31.53 9.59
C ALA A 21 11.96 30.99 10.73
N GLU A 22 11.01 31.81 11.16
CA GLU A 22 9.94 31.42 12.06
C GLU A 22 9.04 30.47 11.26
N VAL A 23 9.20 29.16 11.44
CA VAL A 23 8.23 28.20 10.88
C VAL A 23 7.02 28.20 11.79
N THR A 24 6.12 29.15 11.57
CA THR A 24 4.72 29.00 11.95
C THR A 24 4.00 28.29 10.81
N GLU A 25 4.11 26.97 10.79
CA GLU A 25 3.15 26.15 10.07
C GLU A 25 2.56 25.14 11.04
N THR A 26 1.25 25.28 11.23
CA THR A 26 0.33 24.25 11.69
C THR A 26 0.84 22.86 11.34
N SER A 27 0.99 22.01 12.36
CA SER A 27 1.45 20.62 12.26
C SER A 27 0.71 19.81 11.18
N VAL A 28 1.21 19.82 9.95
CA VAL A 28 0.99 18.76 8.94
C VAL A 28 2.19 18.76 7.98
N ALA A 29 3.37 18.39 8.46
CA ALA A 29 4.49 18.01 7.59
C ALA A 29 4.57 16.49 7.57
N ALA A 30 3.86 15.90 6.61
CA ALA A 30 4.19 14.57 6.11
C ALA A 30 5.49 14.71 5.30
N ASN A 31 6.52 13.95 5.68
CA ASN A 31 7.41 13.17 4.81
C ASN A 31 8.53 12.54 5.68
N ASP A 32 8.85 11.30 5.32
CA ASP A 32 9.79 10.36 5.93
C ASP A 32 9.40 9.90 7.35
N ASP A 33 8.86 8.68 7.45
CA ASP A 33 8.52 7.95 8.69
C ASP A 33 7.22 8.29 9.44
N ASP A 34 6.09 8.51 8.75
CA ASP A 34 4.77 8.57 9.43
C ASP A 34 4.49 7.30 10.28
N CYS A 35 4.99 6.14 9.83
CA CYS A 35 4.82 4.87 10.53
C CYS A 35 5.93 4.51 11.52
N ALA A 36 7.14 5.07 11.44
CA ALA A 36 8.22 4.68 12.36
C ALA A 36 8.00 5.16 13.80
N ARG A 37 6.96 5.98 14.02
CA ARG A 37 6.57 6.52 15.33
C ARG A 37 5.39 5.81 15.98
N CYS A 38 4.78 4.82 15.34
CA CYS A 38 3.66 4.11 15.95
C CYS A 38 4.10 3.37 17.22
N GLY A 39 3.26 3.41 18.24
CA GLY A 39 3.50 2.73 19.50
C GLY A 39 3.50 1.20 19.36
N PRO A 40 3.99 0.49 20.39
CA PRO A 40 4.07 -0.98 20.36
C PRO A 40 2.69 -1.66 20.29
N ASP A 41 1.62 -0.97 20.71
CA ASP A 41 0.24 -1.45 20.67
C ASP A 41 -0.55 -0.90 19.47
N GLU A 42 0.16 -0.31 18.50
CA GLU A 42 -0.42 0.25 17.29
C GLU A 42 0.11 -0.50 16.05
N TRP A 43 -0.59 -0.29 14.94
CA TRP A 43 -0.17 -0.64 13.59
C TRP A 43 -0.25 0.60 12.72
N CYS A 44 0.51 0.62 11.62
CA CYS A 44 0.44 1.76 10.70
C CYS A 44 -0.51 1.46 9.55
N ASP A 45 -1.55 2.28 9.42
CA ASP A 45 -2.62 2.22 8.41
C ASP A 45 -2.29 3.18 7.28
N TRP A 46 -1.83 2.65 6.14
CA TRP A 46 -1.59 3.41 4.93
C TRP A 46 -2.90 3.54 4.16
N SER A 47 -3.35 4.77 3.91
CA SER A 47 -4.67 4.97 3.29
C SER A 47 -4.84 4.35 1.89
N ASP A 48 -3.74 4.00 1.22
CA ASP A 48 -3.71 3.33 -0.08
C ASP A 48 -3.19 1.88 -0.04
N ASP A 49 -2.90 1.34 1.16
CA ASP A 49 -2.34 0.00 1.39
C ASP A 49 -1.01 -0.25 0.63
N ARG A 50 -0.28 0.80 0.24
CA ARG A 50 0.97 0.67 -0.58
C ARG A 50 2.24 0.73 0.24
N CYS A 51 2.18 0.48 1.54
CA CYS A 51 3.37 0.40 2.40
C CYS A 51 4.26 1.66 2.36
N GLY A 52 3.68 2.82 2.08
CA GLY A 52 4.41 4.09 1.94
C GLY A 52 5.06 4.33 0.58
N GLU A 53 4.90 3.43 -0.40
CA GLU A 53 5.39 3.61 -1.77
C GLU A 53 4.45 4.46 -2.65
N GLY A 54 3.26 4.78 -2.15
CA GLY A 54 2.21 5.50 -2.87
C GLY A 54 2.04 6.97 -2.45
N VAL A 55 0.83 7.48 -2.64
CA VAL A 55 0.44 8.84 -2.21
C VAL A 55 -0.34 8.83 -0.90
N GLY A 56 -0.71 7.63 -0.43
CA GLY A 56 -1.40 7.41 0.83
C GLY A 56 -0.52 7.78 2.00
N ARG A 57 -1.17 8.22 3.08
CA ARG A 57 -0.50 8.59 4.32
C ARG A 57 -0.68 7.50 5.35
N GLY A 58 0.35 7.29 6.14
CA GLY A 58 0.32 6.38 7.28
C GLY A 58 -0.36 7.04 8.48
N THR A 59 -1.28 6.33 9.12
CA THR A 59 -1.90 6.74 10.37
C THR A 59 -1.72 5.63 11.40
N CYS A 60 -1.22 5.96 12.59
CA CYS A 60 -1.16 4.97 13.66
C CYS A 60 -2.57 4.64 14.15
N ARG A 61 -2.91 3.36 14.14
CA ARG A 61 -4.18 2.81 14.63
C ARG A 61 -3.91 1.84 15.76
N PRO A 62 -4.78 1.76 16.78
CA PRO A 62 -4.65 0.73 17.80
C PRO A 62 -4.76 -0.66 17.15
N ARG A 63 -3.97 -1.61 17.63
CA ARG A 63 -4.08 -3.01 17.20
C ARG A 63 -5.48 -3.54 17.47
N PRO A 64 -6.04 -4.35 16.55
CA PRO A 64 -7.36 -4.93 16.75
C PRO A 64 -7.36 -5.91 17.93
N PRO A 65 -8.54 -6.24 18.48
CA PRO A 65 -8.67 -7.35 19.43
C PRO A 65 -8.28 -8.69 18.78
N PRO A 66 -8.19 -9.78 19.57
CA PRO A 66 -7.86 -11.10 19.03
C PRO A 66 -8.70 -11.48 17.82
N CYS A 67 -8.02 -11.77 16.71
CA CYS A 67 -8.65 -12.05 15.43
C CYS A 67 -9.48 -13.33 15.46
N LYS A 68 -10.50 -13.37 14.61
CA LYS A 68 -11.25 -14.60 14.35
C LYS A 68 -10.35 -15.59 13.62
N LEU A 69 -10.57 -16.88 13.86
CA LEU A 69 -9.87 -17.98 13.18
C LEU A 69 -10.46 -18.20 11.77
N VAL A 70 -10.39 -17.16 10.93
CA VAL A 70 -10.77 -17.21 9.51
C VAL A 70 -9.49 -17.14 8.71
N LEU A 71 -9.18 -18.22 7.99
CA LEU A 71 -8.02 -18.23 7.09
C LEU A 71 -8.38 -17.53 5.80
N ARG A 72 -7.70 -16.42 5.54
CA ARG A 72 -7.70 -15.67 4.29
C ARG A 72 -6.30 -15.10 4.18
N TYR A 73 -5.36 -15.86 3.63
CA TYR A 73 -3.96 -15.45 3.63
C TYR A 73 -3.80 -14.04 3.06
N THR A 74 -2.92 -13.26 3.70
CA THR A 74 -2.71 -11.86 3.35
C THR A 74 -1.23 -11.52 3.36
N CYS A 75 -0.74 -10.92 2.28
CA CYS A 75 0.60 -10.34 2.21
C CYS A 75 0.61 -8.98 2.91
N ALA A 76 1.56 -8.79 3.82
CA ALA A 76 1.74 -7.57 4.59
C ALA A 76 2.99 -6.80 4.18
N CYS A 77 3.07 -5.53 4.60
CA CYS A 77 4.18 -4.62 4.27
C CYS A 77 5.55 -5.05 4.80
N ASP A 78 5.63 -6.00 5.73
CA ASP A 78 6.89 -6.59 6.18
C ASP A 78 7.36 -7.78 5.31
N GLY A 79 6.68 -8.02 4.19
CA GLY A 79 7.00 -9.08 3.22
C GLY A 79 6.59 -10.48 3.69
N LYS A 80 5.75 -10.59 4.73
CA LYS A 80 5.27 -11.87 5.24
C LYS A 80 3.80 -12.10 4.92
N VAL A 81 3.45 -13.37 4.81
CA VAL A 81 2.06 -13.82 4.71
C VAL A 81 1.51 -14.10 6.10
N TYR A 82 0.41 -13.44 6.43
CA TYR A 82 -0.36 -13.64 7.66
C TYR A 82 -1.61 -14.46 7.39
N GLY A 83 -2.21 -15.02 8.44
CA GLY A 83 -3.43 -15.84 8.29
C GLY A 83 -4.64 -15.06 7.82
N ASN A 84 -4.66 -13.75 8.07
CA ASN A 84 -5.59 -12.75 7.55
C ASN A 84 -5.08 -11.32 7.83
N GLU A 85 -5.76 -10.33 7.23
CA GLU A 85 -5.52 -8.90 7.46
C GLU A 85 -5.49 -8.54 8.95
N CYS A 86 -6.43 -9.03 9.75
CA CYS A 86 -6.47 -8.73 11.18
C CYS A 86 -5.22 -9.26 11.90
N ASP A 87 -4.71 -10.43 11.50
CA ASP A 87 -3.49 -11.02 12.04
C ASP A 87 -2.26 -10.14 11.71
N ALA A 88 -2.16 -9.65 10.47
CA ALA A 88 -1.14 -8.66 10.09
C ALA A 88 -1.22 -7.38 10.95
N GLN A 89 -2.42 -6.84 11.13
CA GLN A 89 -2.66 -5.64 11.96
C GLN A 89 -2.31 -5.89 13.44
N GLN A 90 -2.62 -7.07 14.01
CA GLN A 90 -2.18 -7.43 15.37
C GLN A 90 -0.65 -7.47 15.50
N HIS A 91 0.05 -7.74 14.41
CA HIS A 91 1.51 -7.72 14.34
C HIS A 91 2.09 -6.31 14.07
N GLY A 92 1.24 -5.29 13.94
CA GLY A 92 1.66 -3.90 13.79
C GLY A 92 1.89 -3.47 12.34
N VAL A 93 1.51 -4.28 11.37
CA VAL A 93 1.80 -4.05 9.95
C VAL A 93 0.52 -3.98 9.13
N ASP A 94 0.56 -3.14 8.09
CA ASP A 94 -0.51 -3.05 7.11
C ASP A 94 -0.44 -4.18 6.08
N VAL A 95 -1.52 -4.34 5.33
CA VAL A 95 -1.56 -5.14 4.11
C VAL A 95 -0.77 -4.46 2.99
N ALA A 96 -0.23 -5.25 2.07
CA ALA A 96 0.53 -4.76 0.92
C ALA A 96 -0.29 -4.94 -0.35
N ALA A 97 -1.04 -3.92 -0.79
CA ALA A 97 -1.88 -3.99 -2.00
C ALA A 97 -1.09 -4.36 -3.26
N GLY A 98 0.20 -4.00 -3.32
CA GLY A 98 1.11 -4.43 -4.39
C GLY A 98 1.59 -5.90 -4.30
N GLY A 99 1.21 -6.62 -3.24
CA GLY A 99 1.70 -7.96 -2.96
C GLY A 99 3.20 -7.98 -2.64
N GLY A 100 3.92 -8.94 -3.22
CA GLY A 100 5.38 -9.07 -3.07
C GLY A 100 5.86 -10.12 -2.06
N CYS A 101 4.93 -10.81 -1.38
CA CYS A 101 5.26 -11.93 -0.50
C CYS A 101 5.30 -13.26 -1.27
N GLU A 102 6.00 -14.24 -0.71
CA GLU A 102 6.03 -15.62 -1.25
C GLU A 102 4.61 -16.23 -1.26
N VAL A 103 4.20 -16.74 -2.42
CA VAL A 103 2.85 -17.28 -2.62
C VAL A 103 2.75 -18.66 -1.96
N PRO A 104 1.79 -18.90 -1.05
CA PRO A 104 1.58 -20.23 -0.49
C PRO A 104 1.17 -21.27 -1.54
N GLU A 105 1.53 -22.54 -1.31
CA GLU A 105 1.19 -23.64 -2.22
C GLU A 105 -0.34 -23.76 -2.43
N GLY A 106 -0.75 -23.95 -3.70
CA GLY A 106 -2.16 -24.10 -4.06
C GLY A 106 -2.95 -22.78 -4.12
N LEU A 107 -2.29 -21.64 -3.94
CA LEU A 107 -2.91 -20.32 -4.04
C LEU A 107 -2.31 -19.48 -5.18
N ARG A 108 -3.00 -18.39 -5.52
CA ARG A 108 -2.60 -17.38 -6.51
C ARG A 108 -2.71 -15.98 -5.90
N PRO A 109 -1.81 -15.04 -6.25
CA PRO A 109 -1.88 -13.68 -5.74
C PRO A 109 -3.10 -12.92 -6.29
N CYS A 110 -3.67 -12.06 -5.46
CA CYS A 110 -4.72 -11.12 -5.81
C CYS A 110 -4.57 -9.86 -4.96
N GLY A 111 -3.71 -8.94 -5.39
CA GLY A 111 -3.25 -7.81 -4.56
C GLY A 111 -2.57 -8.30 -3.28
N TYR A 112 -3.05 -7.84 -2.13
CA TYR A 112 -2.61 -8.36 -0.82
C TYR A 112 -3.24 -9.72 -0.47
N ASN A 113 -4.32 -10.14 -1.14
CA ASN A 113 -5.02 -11.40 -0.86
C ASN A 113 -4.46 -12.56 -1.68
N TYR A 114 -4.83 -13.77 -1.29
CA TYR A 114 -4.57 -14.98 -2.05
C TYR A 114 -5.86 -15.74 -2.33
N CYS A 115 -6.04 -16.16 -3.58
CA CYS A 115 -7.16 -16.95 -4.04
C CYS A 115 -6.77 -18.42 -4.21
N GLU A 116 -7.70 -19.35 -4.04
CA GLU A 116 -7.47 -20.75 -4.38
C GLU A 116 -7.15 -20.87 -5.87
N ALA A 117 -6.12 -21.65 -6.21
CA ALA A 117 -5.74 -21.84 -7.61
C ALA A 117 -6.78 -22.67 -8.38
N GLU A 118 -7.55 -23.49 -7.68
CA GLU A 118 -8.58 -24.38 -8.24
C GLU A 118 -9.86 -24.34 -7.38
N PRO A 119 -11.05 -24.21 -7.98
CA PRO A 119 -11.31 -24.12 -9.42
C PRO A 119 -10.79 -22.82 -10.02
N ALA A 120 -10.53 -22.83 -11.33
CA ALA A 120 -10.05 -21.65 -12.04
C ALA A 120 -10.95 -20.43 -11.78
N GLY A 121 -10.29 -19.29 -11.56
CA GLY A 121 -10.92 -18.00 -11.29
C GLY A 121 -10.01 -16.85 -11.69
N TYR A 122 -10.35 -15.65 -11.24
CA TYR A 122 -9.58 -14.43 -11.49
C TYR A 122 -9.56 -13.52 -10.26
N CYS A 123 -8.58 -12.62 -10.24
CA CYS A 123 -8.49 -11.55 -9.26
C CYS A 123 -9.24 -10.31 -9.77
N ALA A 124 -10.18 -9.79 -8.99
CA ALA A 124 -10.82 -8.51 -9.21
C ALA A 124 -10.26 -7.45 -8.27
N GLU A 125 -9.46 -6.53 -8.80
CA GLU A 125 -9.09 -5.28 -8.11
C GLU A 125 -10.24 -4.27 -8.28
N VAL A 126 -10.96 -3.97 -7.20
CA VAL A 126 -11.99 -2.94 -7.19
C VAL A 126 -11.37 -1.62 -6.77
N LEU A 127 -11.32 -0.68 -7.72
CA LEU A 127 -10.83 0.67 -7.50
C LEU A 127 -11.75 1.43 -6.55
N PRO A 128 -11.19 2.26 -5.67
CA PRO A 128 -11.98 3.12 -4.80
C PRO A 128 -12.66 4.24 -5.59
N ALA A 129 -13.70 4.82 -4.98
CA ALA A 129 -14.38 5.98 -5.55
C ALA A 129 -13.56 7.27 -5.42
N ALA A 130 -12.74 7.40 -4.37
CA ALA A 130 -11.87 8.54 -4.16
C ALA A 130 -10.40 8.20 -4.48
N ARG A 131 -9.62 9.21 -4.87
CA ARG A 131 -8.18 9.04 -5.09
C ARG A 131 -7.45 8.97 -3.75
N GLY A 132 -6.46 8.09 -3.65
CA GLY A 132 -5.63 7.94 -2.44
C GLY A 132 -6.25 7.03 -1.38
N GLU A 133 -7.40 6.43 -1.69
CA GLU A 133 -7.94 5.28 -0.97
C GLU A 133 -7.36 3.99 -1.55
N ALA A 134 -7.42 2.91 -0.78
CA ALA A 134 -6.98 1.59 -1.19
C ALA A 134 -7.98 0.91 -2.13
N SER A 135 -7.46 0.11 -3.07
CA SER A 135 -8.27 -0.84 -3.83
C SER A 135 -8.60 -2.05 -2.96
N THR A 136 -9.76 -2.67 -3.17
CA THR A 136 -10.08 -3.98 -2.57
C THR A 136 -9.86 -5.08 -3.58
N PHE A 137 -9.53 -6.28 -3.12
CA PHE A 137 -9.21 -7.42 -3.99
C PHE A 137 -10.14 -8.59 -3.71
N GLU A 138 -10.85 -9.05 -4.73
CA GLU A 138 -11.88 -10.09 -4.64
C GLU A 138 -11.51 -11.29 -5.50
N CYS A 139 -11.66 -12.48 -4.92
CA CYS A 139 -11.46 -13.76 -5.61
C CYS A 139 -12.77 -14.17 -6.27
N GLU A 140 -12.79 -14.22 -7.59
CA GLU A 140 -13.98 -14.56 -8.36
C GLU A 140 -13.74 -15.84 -9.16
N GLY A 141 -14.75 -16.71 -9.21
CA GLY A 141 -14.71 -17.90 -10.05
C GLY A 141 -15.04 -17.57 -11.50
N PHE A 142 -14.52 -18.35 -12.44
CA PHE A 142 -14.99 -18.24 -13.82
C PHE A 142 -16.47 -18.62 -13.91
N PRO A 143 -17.27 -17.90 -14.71
CA PRO A 143 -18.56 -18.41 -15.15
C PRO A 143 -18.35 -19.80 -15.76
N TRP A 144 -19.26 -20.73 -15.50
CA TRP A 144 -19.20 -22.11 -16.00
C TRP A 144 -19.07 -22.24 -17.54
N SER A 145 -19.31 -21.17 -18.30
CA SER A 145 -19.16 -21.06 -19.75
C SER A 145 -17.82 -20.45 -20.20
N CYS A 146 -16.99 -19.98 -19.28
CA CYS A 146 -15.75 -19.28 -19.58
C CYS A 146 -14.59 -20.28 -19.56
N VAL A 147 -14.06 -20.57 -20.75
CA VAL A 147 -12.87 -21.41 -20.95
C VAL A 147 -11.67 -20.48 -21.10
N ALA A 148 -10.61 -20.77 -20.33
CA ALA A 148 -9.55 -19.86 -19.88
C ALA A 148 -8.55 -19.39 -20.96
N ASP A 149 -9.00 -19.19 -22.19
CA ASP A 149 -8.11 -18.86 -23.31
C ASP A 149 -8.24 -17.38 -23.73
N ASP A 150 -9.34 -16.70 -23.39
CA ASP A 150 -9.49 -15.26 -23.61
C ASP A 150 -10.49 -14.60 -22.63
N CYS A 151 -10.35 -13.27 -22.47
CA CYS A 151 -11.20 -12.45 -21.61
C CYS A 151 -12.60 -12.16 -22.21
N SER A 152 -12.97 -12.79 -23.33
CA SER A 152 -14.20 -12.44 -24.06
C SER A 152 -15.47 -12.96 -23.38
N CYS A 153 -15.36 -14.00 -22.56
CA CYS A 153 -16.47 -14.59 -21.82
C CYS A 153 -16.81 -13.88 -20.50
N ILE A 154 -16.00 -12.88 -20.10
CA ILE A 154 -16.34 -11.98 -18.99
C ILE A 154 -17.21 -10.87 -19.57
N GLU A 155 -18.50 -11.14 -19.75
CA GLU A 155 -19.47 -10.15 -20.22
C GLU A 155 -19.53 -8.98 -19.22
N ARG A 156 -19.23 -7.74 -19.63
CA ARG A 156 -19.32 -6.53 -18.77
C ARG A 156 -20.74 -6.42 -18.13
N PRO A 157 -20.94 -5.78 -16.94
CA PRO A 157 -20.04 -5.03 -16.03
C PRO A 157 -20.00 -5.66 -14.59
N PRO A 158 -19.00 -5.40 -13.71
CA PRO A 158 -18.49 -4.08 -13.36
C PRO A 158 -17.08 -3.81 -13.86
N CYS A 159 -16.23 -4.82 -14.07
CA CYS A 159 -14.81 -4.61 -14.30
C CYS A 159 -14.49 -4.16 -15.73
N ALA A 160 -13.97 -2.94 -15.89
CA ALA A 160 -13.82 -2.31 -17.20
C ALA A 160 -12.35 -2.24 -17.63
N SER A 161 -11.73 -3.39 -17.92
CA SER A 161 -10.47 -3.54 -18.68
C SER A 161 -9.21 -2.88 -18.06
N PRO A 162 -7.99 -3.41 -18.30
CA PRO A 162 -7.62 -4.57 -19.11
C PRO A 162 -7.59 -5.86 -18.29
N CYS A 163 -8.32 -6.86 -18.78
CA CYS A 163 -8.11 -8.24 -18.40
C CYS A 163 -6.81 -8.70 -19.06
N VAL A 164 -5.77 -8.93 -18.26
CA VAL A 164 -4.48 -9.41 -18.76
C VAL A 164 -4.39 -10.91 -18.45
N PRO A 165 -4.36 -11.79 -19.47
CA PRO A 165 -4.07 -13.20 -19.24
C PRO A 165 -2.65 -13.33 -18.68
N ALA A 166 -2.53 -13.91 -17.49
CA ALA A 166 -1.28 -14.43 -17.00
C ALA A 166 -0.95 -15.75 -17.73
N GLU A 167 0.34 -16.07 -17.84
CA GLU A 167 0.85 -17.23 -18.60
C GLU A 167 0.37 -18.60 -18.04
N ASP A 168 -0.23 -18.59 -16.86
CA ASP A 168 -0.70 -19.74 -16.09
C ASP A 168 -2.24 -19.82 -15.98
N GLY A 169 -2.97 -19.06 -16.81
CA GLY A 169 -4.44 -19.09 -16.88
C GLY A 169 -5.15 -18.29 -15.77
N TRP A 170 -4.42 -17.49 -15.00
CA TRP A 170 -4.99 -16.49 -14.09
C TRP A 170 -5.21 -15.17 -14.82
N PHE A 171 -6.19 -14.40 -14.36
CA PHE A 171 -6.48 -13.09 -14.93
C PHE A 171 -6.59 -12.08 -13.79
N GLU A 172 -6.04 -10.90 -14.00
CA GLU A 172 -6.27 -9.74 -13.14
C GLU A 172 -7.21 -8.78 -13.87
N LEU A 173 -8.29 -8.39 -13.18
CA LEU A 173 -9.26 -7.42 -13.65
C LEU A 173 -9.23 -6.19 -12.76
N THR A 174 -9.15 -5.02 -13.36
CA THR A 174 -9.41 -3.76 -12.65
C THR A 174 -10.89 -3.36 -12.84
N CYS A 175 -11.54 -3.06 -11.73
CA CYS A 175 -12.95 -2.75 -11.66
C CYS A 175 -13.17 -1.31 -11.20
N PRO A 176 -14.05 -0.53 -11.86
CA PRO A 176 -14.54 0.71 -11.30
C PRO A 176 -15.21 0.46 -9.93
N PRO A 177 -15.26 1.49 -9.09
CA PRO A 177 -15.95 1.42 -7.80
C PRO A 177 -17.39 0.96 -7.98
N ALA A 178 -17.88 0.16 -7.03
CA ALA A 178 -19.28 -0.23 -7.00
C ALA A 178 -20.19 1.01 -7.08
N ALA A 179 -21.18 0.98 -7.98
CA ALA A 179 -22.15 2.05 -8.05
C ALA A 179 -22.87 2.17 -6.69
N PRO A 180 -23.12 3.38 -6.17
CA PRO A 180 -23.86 3.54 -4.93
C PRO A 180 -25.23 2.87 -5.11
N SER A 181 -25.57 1.92 -4.24
CA SER A 181 -26.85 1.24 -4.28
C SER A 181 -27.98 2.27 -4.09
N THR A 182 -28.67 2.64 -5.17
CA THR A 182 -29.89 3.45 -5.08
C THR A 182 -30.99 2.58 -4.50
N ASN A 183 -31.28 2.78 -3.20
CA ASN A 183 -32.45 2.22 -2.52
C ASN A 183 -33.69 3.07 -2.76
#